data_AF-A0AB37GGL8-F1
#
_entry.id   AF-A0AB37GGL8-F1
#
_cell.length_a   1.000
_cell.length_b   1.000
_cell.length_c   1.000
_cell.angle_alpha   90.00
_cell.angle_beta   90.00
_cell.angle_gamma   90.00
#
_symmetry.space_group_name_H-M   'P 1'
#
loop_
_entity.id
_entity.type
_entity.pdbx_description
1 polymer ?
#
loop_
_entity_poly.entity_id
_entity_poly.type
_entity_poly.pdbx_seq_one_letter_code
_entity_poly.pdbx_strand_id
1 'polypeptide(L)'
;MKKYIIILLALVIITSGGIFMKQQNNNREKEELYNLAKERMTDFIKTNYKDIKSIDYYDDYEVNPMGGIDIKGYLNDDKKKKIWGIYDKANDEVGSFTVDAERKPEYKDKICDY
;
A
#
# COMPACT_ATOMS: atom_id res chain seq x y z
N MET A 1 -35.37 -17.62 33.62
CA MET A 1 -34.38 -18.40 32.83
C MET A 1 -34.40 -17.99 31.35
N LYS A 2 -35.46 -18.34 30.59
CA LYS A 2 -35.53 -18.12 29.12
C LYS A 2 -35.36 -16.65 28.65
N LYS A 3 -35.92 -15.68 29.38
CA LYS A 3 -35.76 -14.24 29.10
C LYS A 3 -34.33 -13.73 29.22
N TYR A 4 -33.56 -14.26 30.18
CA TYR A 4 -32.15 -13.88 30.38
C TYR A 4 -31.25 -14.51 29.32
N ILE A 5 -31.58 -15.72 28.85
CA ILE A 5 -30.88 -16.37 27.73
C ILE A 5 -31.05 -15.56 26.43
N ILE A 6 -32.26 -15.06 26.16
CA ILE A 6 -32.53 -14.21 24.99
C ILE A 6 -31.75 -12.89 25.06
N ILE A 7 -31.71 -12.24 26.23
CA ILE A 7 -30.94 -11.01 26.44
C ILE A 7 -29.44 -11.25 26.27
N LEU A 8 -28.91 -12.36 26.80
CA LEU A 8 -27.50 -12.72 26.62
C LEU A 8 -27.16 -13.00 25.15
N LEU A 9 -28.01 -13.72 24.41
CA LEU A 9 -27.81 -13.96 22.98
C LEU A 9 -27.83 -12.65 22.17
N ALA A 10 -28.74 -11.73 22.50
CA ALA A 10 -28.79 -10.43 21.84
C ALA A 10 -27.51 -9.60 22.07
N LEU A 11 -26.95 -9.61 23.28
CA LEU A 11 -25.69 -8.91 23.59
C LEU A 11 -24.49 -9.50 22.84
N VAL A 12 -24.42 -10.82 22.69
CA VAL A 12 -23.35 -11.49 21.91
C VAL A 12 -23.45 -11.13 20.43
N ILE A 13 -24.65 -11.11 19.85
CA ILE A 13 -24.84 -10.76 18.43
C ILE A 13 -24.42 -9.31 18.17
N ILE A 14 -24.84 -8.36 19.02
CA ILE A 14 -24.49 -6.93 18.85
C ILE A 14 -22.97 -6.72 18.93
N THR A 15 -22.30 -7.33 19.90
CA THR A 15 -20.84 -7.20 20.07
C THR A 15 -20.07 -7.86 18.92
N SER A 16 -20.48 -9.05 18.49
CA SER A 16 -19.87 -9.72 17.32
C SER A 16 -20.08 -8.94 16.02
N GLY A 17 -21.26 -8.34 15.82
CA GLY A 17 -21.57 -7.53 14.65
C GLY A 17 -20.72 -6.26 14.57
N GLY A 18 -20.53 -5.59 15.70
CA GLY A 18 -19.65 -4.41 15.78
C GLY A 18 -18.18 -4.73 15.47
N ILE A 19 -17.66 -5.86 15.95
CA ILE A 19 -16.29 -6.31 15.65
C ILE A 19 -16.14 -6.62 14.16
N PHE A 20 -17.10 -7.35 13.58
CA PHE A 20 -17.08 -7.73 12.17
C PHE A 20 -17.11 -6.52 11.23
N MET A 21 -18.03 -5.57 11.47
CA MET A 21 -18.11 -4.33 10.67
C MET A 21 -16.82 -3.50 10.78
N LYS A 22 -16.24 -3.36 11.98
CA LYS A 22 -14.97 -2.65 12.16
C LYS A 22 -13.82 -3.31 11.40
N GLN A 23 -13.73 -4.64 11.44
CA GLN A 23 -12.71 -5.38 10.71
C GLN A 23 -12.85 -5.21 9.20
N GLN A 24 -14.08 -5.27 8.68
CA GLN A 24 -14.35 -5.05 7.26
C GLN A 24 -13.94 -3.63 6.82
N ASN A 25 -14.29 -2.60 7.60
CA ASN A 25 -13.93 -1.22 7.29
C ASN A 25 -12.40 -1.03 7.29
N ASN A 26 -11.71 -1.55 8.30
CA ASN A 26 -10.25 -1.48 8.38
C ASN A 26 -9.56 -2.17 7.18
N ASN A 27 -10.10 -3.28 6.69
CA ASN A 27 -9.53 -3.96 5.53
C ASN A 27 -9.70 -3.15 4.24
N ARG A 28 -10.86 -2.52 4.06
CA ARG A 28 -11.13 -1.66 2.90
C ARG A 28 -10.22 -0.43 2.90
N GLU A 29 -10.08 0.24 4.04
CA GLU A 29 -9.18 1.40 4.17
C GLU A 29 -7.73 1.02 3.84
N LYS A 30 -7.26 -0.15 4.30
CA LYS A 30 -5.91 -0.64 3.98
C LYS A 30 -5.72 -0.94 2.49
N GLU A 31 -6.72 -1.53 1.84
CA GLU A 31 -6.68 -1.82 0.41
C GLU A 31 -6.67 -0.53 -0.42
N GLU A 32 -7.50 0.45 -0.07
CA GLU A 32 -7.52 1.78 -0.72
C GLU A 32 -6.19 2.50 -0.56
N LEU A 33 -5.61 2.48 0.65
CA LEU A 33 -4.28 3.01 0.92
C LEU A 33 -3.20 2.33 0.08
N TYR A 34 -3.26 0.99 -0.03
CA TYR A 34 -2.29 0.25 -0.82
C TYR A 34 -2.41 0.56 -2.32
N ASN A 35 -3.63 0.70 -2.83
CA ASN A 35 -3.87 1.07 -4.22
C ASN A 35 -3.33 2.47 -4.54
N LEU A 36 -3.58 3.45 -3.66
CA LEU A 36 -3.01 4.79 -3.78
C LEU A 36 -1.48 4.76 -3.76
N ALA A 37 -0.89 3.97 -2.85
CA ALA A 37 0.55 3.83 -2.76
C ALA A 37 1.15 3.29 -4.08
N LYS A 38 0.53 2.26 -4.68
CA LYS A 38 0.94 1.71 -5.98
C LYS A 38 0.84 2.72 -7.12
N GLU A 39 -0.20 3.55 -7.11
CA GLU A 39 -0.37 4.63 -8.09
C GLU A 39 0.79 5.64 -7.98
N ARG A 40 1.04 6.16 -6.78
CA ARG A 40 2.15 7.10 -6.52
C ARG A 40 3.53 6.51 -6.85
N MET A 41 3.77 5.25 -6.51
CA MET A 41 5.00 4.55 -6.88
C MET A 41 5.14 4.38 -8.41
N THR A 42 4.04 4.14 -9.11
CA THR A 42 4.02 4.01 -10.56
C THR A 42 4.41 5.33 -11.23
N ASP A 43 3.83 6.43 -10.76
CA ASP A 43 4.12 7.77 -11.26
C ASP A 43 5.58 8.14 -10.97
N PHE A 44 6.02 7.95 -9.73
CA PHE A 44 7.42 8.14 -9.34
C PHE A 44 8.39 7.38 -10.26
N ILE A 45 8.16 6.09 -10.48
CA ILE A 45 9.04 5.25 -11.30
C ILE A 45 9.03 5.70 -12.76
N LYS A 46 7.84 5.91 -13.36
CA LYS A 46 7.72 6.32 -14.77
C LYS A 46 8.31 7.71 -15.02
N THR A 47 8.23 8.60 -14.04
CA THR A 47 8.83 9.94 -14.12
C THR A 47 10.34 9.85 -14.06
N ASN A 48 10.90 9.09 -13.11
CA ASN A 48 12.33 9.16 -12.77
C ASN A 48 13.22 8.14 -13.53
N TYR A 49 12.68 7.05 -14.06
CA TYR A 49 13.46 5.95 -14.64
C TYR A 49 13.19 5.73 -16.13
N LYS A 50 14.21 5.25 -16.85
CA LYS A 50 14.14 4.94 -18.28
C LYS A 50 13.60 3.53 -18.52
N ASP A 51 13.11 3.31 -19.74
CA ASP A 51 12.79 1.98 -20.28
C ASP A 51 11.81 1.16 -19.43
N ILE A 52 10.88 1.83 -18.74
CA ILE A 52 9.81 1.22 -17.97
C ILE A 52 8.64 0.88 -18.90
N LYS A 53 8.41 -0.41 -19.12
CA LYS A 53 7.32 -0.96 -19.95
C LYS A 53 6.15 -1.45 -19.10
N SER A 54 6.46 -2.19 -18.03
CA SER A 54 5.49 -2.71 -17.06
C SER A 54 6.06 -2.64 -15.64
N ILE A 55 5.14 -2.54 -14.67
CA ILE A 55 5.45 -2.59 -13.24
C ILE A 55 4.45 -3.56 -12.63
N ASP A 56 4.96 -4.59 -11.95
CA ASP A 56 4.17 -5.60 -11.29
C ASP A 56 4.40 -5.52 -9.79
N TYR A 57 3.34 -5.26 -9.03
CA TYR A 57 3.38 -5.19 -7.58
C TYR A 57 3.05 -6.54 -6.96
N TYR A 58 3.71 -6.88 -5.86
CA TYR A 58 3.31 -8.02 -5.03
C TYR A 58 2.06 -7.66 -4.21
N ASP A 59 1.28 -8.66 -3.81
CA ASP A 59 0.13 -8.43 -2.91
C ASP A 59 0.53 -8.36 -1.43
N ASP A 60 1.84 -8.45 -1.12
CA ASP A 60 2.36 -8.23 0.23
C ASP A 60 2.67 -6.74 0.45
N TYR A 61 1.93 -6.13 1.37
CA TYR A 61 2.22 -4.77 1.82
C TYR A 61 2.11 -4.69 3.33
N GLU A 62 2.96 -3.85 3.91
CA GLU A 62 2.97 -3.56 5.33
C GLU A 62 2.80 -2.05 5.53
N VAL A 63 2.00 -1.68 6.53
CA VAL A 63 1.92 -0.30 6.99
C VAL A 63 2.80 -0.20 8.22
N ASN A 64 3.87 0.58 8.13
CA ASN A 64 4.80 0.74 9.22
C ASN A 64 4.17 1.56 10.37
N PRO A 65 4.75 1.54 11.59
CA PRO A 65 4.20 2.27 12.74
C PRO A 65 4.06 3.79 12.54
N MET A 66 4.80 4.37 11.59
CA MET A 66 4.72 5.77 11.20
C MET A 66 3.65 6.05 10.13
N GLY A 67 2.95 5.02 9.64
CA GLY A 67 1.90 5.14 8.61
C GLY A 67 2.43 5.10 7.18
N GLY A 68 3.73 4.88 6.98
CA GLY A 68 4.30 4.66 5.65
C GLY A 68 3.91 3.27 5.13
N ILE A 69 3.68 3.18 3.82
CA ILE A 69 3.18 1.98 3.16
C ILE A 69 4.31 1.37 2.32
N ASP A 70 4.74 0.17 2.69
CA ASP A 70 5.78 -0.57 2.00
C ASP A 70 5.20 -1.21 0.73
N ILE A 71 5.85 -0.93 -0.39
CA ILE A 71 5.48 -1.46 -1.71
C ILE A 71 6.66 -2.22 -2.26
N LYS A 72 6.38 -3.41 -2.80
CA LYS A 72 7.38 -4.25 -3.46
C LYS A 72 6.85 -4.71 -4.81
N GLY A 73 7.77 -4.98 -5.71
CA GLY A 73 7.42 -5.46 -7.04
C GLY A 73 8.61 -5.75 -7.92
N TYR A 74 8.37 -5.78 -9.22
CA TYR A 74 9.40 -5.89 -10.23
C TYR A 74 9.02 -5.18 -11.53
N LEU A 75 10.00 -4.95 -12.40
CA LEU A 75 9.84 -4.22 -13.65
C LEU A 75 9.87 -5.17 -14.86
N ASN A 76 9.16 -4.78 -15.92
CA ASN A 76 9.31 -5.34 -17.26
C ASN A 76 9.21 -6.86 -17.33
N ASP A 77 8.29 -7.44 -16.54
CA ASP A 77 8.09 -8.88 -16.41
C ASP A 77 9.33 -9.66 -15.91
N ASP A 78 10.39 -8.97 -15.46
CA ASP A 78 11.63 -9.56 -14.98
C ASP A 78 11.70 -9.50 -13.46
N LYS A 79 11.43 -10.64 -12.80
CA LYS A 79 11.47 -10.78 -11.35
C LYS A 79 12.83 -10.46 -10.71
N LYS A 80 13.92 -10.34 -11.49
CA LYS A 80 15.23 -9.89 -10.99
C LYS A 80 15.30 -8.38 -10.83
N LYS A 81 14.55 -7.63 -11.65
CA LYS A 81 14.50 -6.16 -11.61
C LYS A 81 13.57 -5.68 -10.51
N LYS A 82 14.03 -5.80 -9.27
CA LYS A 82 13.22 -5.51 -8.07
C LYS A 82 12.93 -4.03 -7.93
N ILE A 83 11.74 -3.75 -7.41
CA ILE A 83 11.40 -2.45 -6.84
C ILE A 83 10.99 -2.62 -5.39
N TRP A 84 11.38 -1.64 -4.58
CA TRP A 84 10.89 -1.46 -3.22
C TRP A 84 10.80 0.03 -2.95
N GLY A 85 9.80 0.43 -2.18
CA GLY A 85 9.85 1.73 -1.52
C GLY A 85 8.72 1.94 -0.55
N ILE A 86 8.79 3.07 0.14
CA ILE A 86 7.86 3.47 1.18
C ILE A 86 7.13 4.71 0.70
N TYR A 87 5.82 4.60 0.56
CA TYR A 87 4.96 5.75 0.31
C TYR A 87 4.55 6.38 1.65
N ASP A 88 4.90 7.66 1.82
CA ASP A 88 4.49 8.49 2.94
C ASP A 88 3.23 9.27 2.56
N LYS A 89 2.08 8.81 3.07
CA LYS A 89 0.79 9.47 2.84
C LYS A 89 0.75 10.90 3.40
N ALA A 90 1.47 11.20 4.47
CA ALA A 90 1.39 12.52 5.11
C ALA A 90 1.99 13.62 4.23
N ASN A 91 3.06 13.28 3.50
CA ASN A 91 3.76 14.17 2.59
C ASN A 91 3.43 13.91 1.11
N ASP A 92 2.63 12.88 0.83
CA ASP A 92 2.26 12.40 -0.52
C ASP A 92 3.48 12.07 -1.39
N GLU A 93 4.51 11.48 -0.79
CA GLU A 93 5.81 11.23 -1.44
C GLU A 93 6.34 9.81 -1.25
N VAL A 94 7.23 9.37 -2.14
CA VAL A 94 7.97 8.11 -2.05
C VAL A 94 9.33 8.46 -1.47
N GLY A 95 9.46 8.31 -0.15
CA GLY A 95 10.63 8.78 0.58
C GLY A 95 11.84 7.86 0.42
N SER A 96 11.71 6.60 0.83
CA SER A 96 12.77 5.59 0.70
C SER A 96 12.44 4.62 -0.42
N PHE A 97 13.40 4.34 -1.31
CA PHE A 97 13.17 3.45 -2.43
C PHE A 97 14.44 2.79 -2.97
N THR A 98 14.24 1.70 -3.69
CA THR A 98 15.23 1.01 -4.53
C THR A 98 14.52 0.57 -5.80
N VAL A 99 15.05 0.95 -6.96
CA VAL A 99 14.48 0.60 -8.26
C VAL A 99 15.62 0.11 -9.14
N ASP A 100 15.56 -1.14 -9.57
CA ASP A 100 16.57 -1.75 -10.45
C ASP A 100 16.37 -1.33 -11.91
N ALA A 101 16.59 -0.04 -12.17
CA ALA A 101 16.54 0.58 -13.49
C ALA A 101 17.46 1.81 -13.56
N GLU A 102 17.83 2.20 -14.78
CA GLU A 102 18.60 3.42 -14.99
C GLU A 102 17.73 4.66 -14.81
N ARG A 103 18.17 5.63 -14.00
CA ARG A 103 17.50 6.93 -13.90
C ARG A 103 17.60 7.71 -15.21
N LYS A 104 16.58 8.53 -15.49
CA LYS A 104 16.64 9.50 -16.59
C LYS A 104 17.78 10.51 -16.34
N PRO A 105 18.44 11.02 -17.40
CA PRO A 105 19.63 11.86 -17.26
C PRO A 105 19.29 13.17 -16.55
N GLU A 106 18.07 13.66 -16.78
CA GLU A 106 17.49 14.88 -16.22
C GLU A 106 17.31 14.82 -14.70
N TYR A 107 17.32 13.61 -14.11
CA TYR A 107 17.01 13.34 -12.70
C TYR A 107 18.12 12.54 -11.99
N LYS A 108 19.35 12.58 -12.54
CA LYS A 108 20.51 11.94 -11.90
C LYS A 108 20.81 12.55 -10.52
N ASP A 109 20.59 13.85 -10.36
CA ASP A 109 20.97 14.60 -9.15
C ASP A 109 19.79 15.17 -8.35
N LYS A 110 18.54 14.93 -8.78
CA LYS A 110 17.32 15.42 -8.10
C LYS A 110 16.20 14.39 -8.21
N ILE A 111 15.43 14.22 -7.13
CA ILE A 111 14.14 13.53 -7.16
C ILE A 111 13.12 14.54 -7.71
N CYS A 112 12.36 14.15 -8.74
CA CYS A 112 11.28 14.99 -9.25
C CYS A 112 9.99 14.78 -8.47
N ASP A 113 9.31 15.89 -8.20
CA ASP A 113 7.90 15.90 -7.81
C ASP A 113 7.08 15.19 -8.91
N TYR A 114 6.14 14.34 -8.51
CA TYR A 114 5.35 13.50 -9.41
C TYR A 114 3.88 13.50 -9.00
#